data_AF-Q6F0X6-F1
#
_entry.id   AF-Q6F0X6-F1
#
_cell.length_a   1.000
_cell.length_b   1.000
_cell.length_c   1.000
_cell.angle_alpha   90.00
_cell.angle_beta   90.00
_cell.angle_gamma   90.00
#
_symmetry.space_group_name_H-M   'P 1'
#
loop_
_entity.id
_entity.type
_entity.pdbx_description
1 polymer ?
#
loop_
_entity_poly.entity_id
_entity_poly.type
_entity_poly.pdbx_seq_one_letter_code
_entity_poly.pdbx_strand_id
1 'polypeptide(L)'
;MRKTVRLVILLLVVAVIYFGYSAWIDSVAIYNIGAVQLGSGTNWNKTLDDLIMVAGLSESNAWTAFFEKYTDLNAAMLFNGGTLPSGIITSSALSLGGSTNIAFINALIEAANDKAGAGTYVLNGFMAANSLLKTLLDPFKMILVGGVFAMFVPLTKQLLFGTVIGMKSYMKNRQSNVLYNYQKTISFTEGLQVKLAEGNFDAVKADYAAYSGLAFKPEFLNIMMDEICSVLIKEGDLTVFAEAAKVVTESIKEMYEKERRRSINGRGDELFFDLKRGYEYCATGSKYSIAYHKALQDKADNNLGWKIYSLEIFKFNFFLVAMFIPAIIISAFVGGLINGLVSNLTGDVRTLAVAATFFVSWVILTIIAHSLMIFRNEQYKNIKNILVKPAIIFYSLYVLTFITISAGIVGVSKVNIVAPGSSAQIWVWFSAVAYLVLSTSLIFYVIATLVDSFKQHKTLSKKLLVDGIILPMIAWTIATVSNFMALYGPDGHSLQSIFSAINGVTLVGFWIYLSISSFLINNLISPNMARELRKAVEADALKNAKAKKSTKSTKAAK
;
A
#
# COMPACT_ATOMS: atom_id res chain seq x y z
N MET A 1 -10.92 -4.70 4.25
CA MET A 1 -9.46 -4.55 4.02
C MET A 1 -9.09 -4.07 2.61
N ARG A 2 -9.91 -4.30 1.57
CA ARG A 2 -9.57 -3.90 0.19
C ARG A 2 -9.36 -2.39 -0.02
N LYS A 3 -10.11 -1.54 0.70
CA LYS A 3 -9.91 -0.08 0.69
C LYS A 3 -8.50 0.31 1.14
N THR A 4 -8.02 -0.28 2.22
CA THR A 4 -6.65 -0.11 2.76
C THR A 4 -5.59 -0.42 1.69
N VAL A 5 -5.72 -1.54 0.98
CA VAL A 5 -4.80 -1.93 -0.10
C VAL A 5 -4.79 -0.90 -1.23
N ARG A 6 -5.97 -0.42 -1.67
CA ARG A 6 -6.08 0.62 -2.69
C ARG A 6 -5.43 1.93 -2.28
N LEU A 7 -5.56 2.33 -1.01
CA LEU A 7 -4.95 3.54 -0.48
C LEU A 7 -3.42 3.45 -0.46
N VAL A 8 -2.85 2.28 -0.13
CA VAL A 8 -1.39 2.04 -0.17
C VAL A 8 -0.86 2.17 -1.61
N ILE A 9 -1.58 1.64 -2.60
CA ILE A 9 -1.19 1.74 -4.02
C ILE A 9 -1.26 3.19 -4.51
N LEU A 10 -2.33 3.92 -4.14
CA LEU A 10 -2.45 5.33 -4.49
C LEU A 10 -1.29 6.16 -3.90
N LEU A 11 -0.88 5.84 -2.68
CA LEU A 11 0.26 6.48 -2.02
C LEU A 11 1.59 6.16 -2.74
N LEU A 12 1.80 4.93 -3.23
CA LEU A 12 2.93 4.60 -4.09
C LEU A 12 2.92 5.42 -5.38
N VAL A 13 1.78 5.50 -6.08
CA VAL A 13 1.66 6.24 -7.35
C VAL A 13 2.01 7.72 -7.14
N VAL A 14 1.49 8.34 -6.07
CA VAL A 14 1.81 9.73 -5.71
C VAL A 14 3.30 9.91 -5.44
N ALA A 15 3.93 8.97 -4.72
CA ALA A 15 5.37 9.02 -4.46
C ALA A 15 6.20 8.91 -5.75
N VAL A 16 5.86 7.97 -6.65
CA VAL A 16 6.54 7.79 -7.94
C VAL A 16 6.43 9.04 -8.81
N ILE A 17 5.25 9.67 -8.88
CA ILE A 17 5.05 10.91 -9.65
C ILE A 17 5.95 12.03 -9.11
N TYR A 18 5.96 12.21 -7.79
CA TYR A 18 6.72 13.30 -7.17
C TYR A 18 8.23 13.14 -7.35
N PHE A 19 8.77 12.01 -6.89
CA PHE A 19 10.21 11.81 -6.95
C PHE A 19 10.69 11.56 -8.38
N GLY A 20 9.86 10.99 -9.24
CA GLY A 20 10.12 10.90 -10.68
C GLY A 20 10.20 12.28 -11.35
N TYR A 21 9.32 13.20 -10.98
CA TYR A 21 9.39 14.60 -11.42
C TYR A 21 10.65 15.31 -10.88
N SER A 22 10.97 15.14 -9.60
CA SER A 22 12.19 15.71 -9.00
C SER A 22 13.45 15.18 -9.69
N ALA A 23 13.52 13.86 -9.88
CA ALA A 23 14.60 13.18 -10.61
C ALA A 23 14.75 13.69 -12.04
N TRP A 24 13.63 13.87 -12.75
CA TRP A 24 13.63 14.37 -14.12
C TRP A 24 14.20 15.79 -14.20
N ILE A 25 13.78 16.71 -13.32
CA ILE A 25 14.35 18.06 -13.29
C ILE A 25 15.86 18.02 -13.02
N ASP A 26 16.33 17.09 -12.19
CA ASP A 26 17.75 17.00 -11.83
C ASP A 26 18.61 16.21 -12.81
N SER A 27 18.01 15.49 -13.76
CA SER A 27 18.73 14.65 -14.74
C SER A 27 18.76 15.19 -16.18
N VAL A 28 17.92 16.17 -16.52
CA VAL A 28 17.75 16.67 -17.91
C VAL A 28 18.61 17.90 -18.20
N ALA A 29 19.78 18.03 -17.56
CA ALA A 29 20.68 19.14 -17.85
C ALA A 29 21.44 18.89 -19.17
N ILE A 30 21.18 19.72 -20.18
CA ILE A 30 21.90 19.71 -21.47
C ILE A 30 22.85 20.90 -21.49
N TYR A 31 24.16 20.65 -21.47
CA TYR A 31 25.19 21.69 -21.44
C TYR A 31 25.71 22.03 -22.85
N ASN A 32 26.20 23.26 -23.03
CA ASN A 32 26.84 23.74 -24.25
C ASN A 32 27.93 24.79 -23.96
N ILE A 33 28.84 24.95 -24.91
CA ILE A 33 29.86 26.01 -24.94
C ILE A 33 29.81 26.62 -26.34
N GLY A 34 29.58 27.94 -26.45
CA GLY A 34 29.62 28.65 -27.75
C GLY A 34 28.74 28.02 -28.85
N ALA A 35 27.54 27.56 -28.50
CA ALA A 35 26.57 26.81 -29.33
C ALA A 35 26.90 25.33 -29.64
N VAL A 36 27.97 24.77 -29.08
CA VAL A 36 28.30 23.34 -29.23
C VAL A 36 27.79 22.55 -28.02
N GLN A 37 26.90 21.59 -28.26
CA GLN A 37 26.30 20.76 -27.20
C GLN A 37 27.29 19.71 -26.68
N LEU A 38 27.29 19.51 -25.35
CA LEU A 38 27.99 18.44 -24.66
C LEU A 38 27.66 17.08 -25.29
N GLY A 39 28.68 16.36 -25.74
CA GLY A 39 28.51 15.03 -26.35
C GLY A 39 28.07 15.02 -27.82
N SER A 40 28.04 16.17 -28.51
CA SER A 40 27.75 16.27 -29.96
C SER A 40 28.84 15.71 -30.89
N GLY A 41 29.65 14.75 -30.39
CA GLY A 41 30.70 14.06 -31.14
C GLY A 41 31.81 15.00 -31.62
N THR A 42 32.00 15.07 -32.94
CA THR A 42 33.12 15.78 -33.57
C THR A 42 33.19 17.27 -33.20
N ASN A 43 32.05 17.95 -33.11
CA ASN A 43 32.04 19.37 -32.76
C ASN A 43 32.44 19.59 -31.30
N TRP A 44 31.95 18.74 -30.39
CA TRP A 44 32.31 18.79 -28.97
C TRP A 44 33.79 18.50 -28.74
N ASN A 45 34.34 17.47 -29.41
CA ASN A 45 35.76 17.14 -29.30
C ASN A 45 36.64 18.29 -29.79
N LYS A 46 36.24 18.96 -30.88
CA LYS A 46 36.95 20.15 -31.37
C LYS A 46 36.92 21.29 -30.35
N THR A 47 35.77 21.54 -29.70
CA THR A 47 35.68 22.54 -28.63
C THR A 47 36.55 22.18 -27.42
N LEU A 48 36.64 20.89 -27.06
CA LEU A 48 37.54 20.43 -26.00
C LEU A 48 39.01 20.59 -26.39
N ASP A 49 39.39 20.28 -27.64
CA ASP A 49 40.75 20.50 -28.15
C ASP A 49 41.14 21.98 -28.09
N ASP A 50 40.23 22.86 -28.51
CA ASP A 50 40.43 24.31 -28.45
C ASP A 50 40.63 24.77 -27.00
N LEU A 51 39.82 24.27 -26.05
CA LEU A 51 39.96 24.58 -24.63
C LEU A 51 41.26 24.04 -24.00
N ILE A 52 41.63 22.80 -24.31
CA ILE A 52 42.90 22.18 -23.86
C ILE A 52 44.09 23.00 -24.34
N MET A 53 44.07 23.43 -25.60
CA MET A 53 45.10 24.25 -26.19
C MET A 53 45.17 25.64 -25.53
N VAL A 54 44.03 26.32 -25.36
CA VAL A 54 43.97 27.65 -24.73
C VAL A 54 44.36 27.61 -23.26
N ALA A 55 43.98 26.56 -22.54
CA ALA A 55 44.41 26.32 -21.16
C ALA A 55 45.91 25.99 -21.03
N GLY A 56 46.61 25.75 -22.15
CA GLY A 56 48.04 25.40 -22.17
C GLY A 56 48.32 23.96 -21.72
N LEU A 57 47.36 23.05 -21.84
CA LEU A 57 47.45 21.66 -21.42
C LEU A 57 47.96 20.73 -22.54
N SER A 58 49.02 21.14 -23.24
CA SER A 58 49.57 20.38 -24.38
C SER A 58 50.55 19.29 -23.96
N GLU A 59 51.11 19.35 -22.76
CA GLU A 59 52.18 18.46 -22.28
C GLU A 59 51.86 17.84 -20.92
N SER A 60 52.44 16.67 -20.65
CA SER A 60 52.19 15.91 -19.41
C SER A 60 52.42 16.72 -18.12
N ASN A 61 53.42 17.61 -18.10
CA ASN A 61 53.71 18.45 -16.92
C ASN A 61 52.60 19.47 -16.62
N ALA A 62 51.97 20.02 -17.66
CA ALA A 62 50.86 20.96 -17.51
C ALA A 62 49.60 20.27 -16.96
N TRP A 63 49.36 19.02 -17.37
CA TRP A 63 48.30 18.19 -16.80
C TRP A 63 48.54 17.81 -15.34
N THR A 64 49.77 17.52 -14.95
CA THR A 64 50.11 17.26 -13.54
C THR A 64 49.80 18.49 -12.69
N ALA A 65 50.24 19.68 -13.11
CA ALA A 65 49.94 20.94 -12.41
C ALA A 65 48.43 21.25 -12.38
N PHE A 66 47.69 20.90 -13.44
CA PHE A 66 46.24 21.02 -13.47
C PHE A 66 45.56 20.13 -12.41
N PHE A 67 45.97 18.87 -12.28
CA PHE A 67 45.43 17.98 -11.24
C PHE A 67 45.84 18.39 -9.83
N GLU A 68 47.02 18.98 -9.65
CA GLU A 68 47.43 19.56 -8.36
C GLU A 68 46.56 20.77 -7.98
N LYS A 69 46.14 21.59 -8.95
CA LYS A 69 45.20 22.71 -8.73
C LYS A 69 43.78 22.23 -8.46
N TYR A 70 43.33 21.17 -9.14
CA TYR A 70 41.97 20.62 -9.03
C TYR A 70 41.99 19.22 -8.41
N THR A 71 42.16 19.17 -7.08
CA THR A 71 42.38 17.92 -6.32
C THR A 71 41.26 16.89 -6.42
N ASP A 72 40.05 17.32 -6.80
CA ASP A 72 38.88 16.45 -6.98
C ASP A 72 38.88 15.71 -8.33
N LEU A 73 39.83 16.04 -9.22
CA LEU A 73 40.02 15.42 -10.52
C LEU A 73 41.30 14.58 -10.51
N ASN A 74 41.28 13.46 -11.21
CA ASN A 74 42.48 12.64 -11.41
C ASN A 74 42.49 12.00 -12.80
N ALA A 75 43.66 11.51 -13.20
CA ALA A 75 43.85 10.89 -14.51
C ALA A 75 42.99 9.63 -14.70
N ALA A 76 42.71 8.88 -13.62
CA ALA A 76 41.88 7.68 -13.65
C ALA A 76 40.43 7.96 -14.03
N MET A 77 39.92 9.15 -13.70
CA MET A 77 38.56 9.58 -14.03
C MET A 77 38.44 10.13 -15.45
N LEU A 78 39.54 10.57 -16.07
CA LEU A 78 39.50 11.35 -17.31
C LEU A 78 40.05 10.63 -18.54
N PHE A 79 41.10 9.82 -18.40
CA PHE A 79 41.81 9.24 -19.56
C PHE A 79 41.49 7.77 -19.80
N ASN A 80 41.55 7.36 -21.07
CA ASN A 80 41.46 5.95 -21.45
C ASN A 80 42.66 5.17 -20.89
N GLY A 81 42.40 4.12 -20.10
CA GLY A 81 43.44 3.34 -19.40
C GLY A 81 43.81 3.88 -18.02
N GLY A 82 43.20 4.99 -17.60
CA GLY A 82 43.29 5.52 -16.24
C GLY A 82 44.65 6.14 -15.85
N THR A 83 45.54 6.33 -16.81
CA THR A 83 46.85 6.94 -16.63
C THR A 83 47.03 8.11 -17.61
N LEU A 84 47.95 9.02 -17.28
CA LEU A 84 48.26 10.14 -18.15
C LEU A 84 49.00 9.65 -19.41
N PRO A 85 48.52 9.97 -20.63
CA PRO A 85 49.20 9.58 -21.86
C PRO A 85 50.57 10.28 -22.01
N SER A 86 51.50 9.62 -22.71
CA SER A 86 52.76 10.24 -23.13
C SER A 86 52.58 10.99 -24.46
N GLY A 87 53.12 12.22 -24.54
CA GLY A 87 53.08 13.05 -25.75
C GLY A 87 52.05 14.18 -25.70
N ILE A 88 51.70 14.71 -26.88
CA ILE A 88 50.69 15.78 -27.00
C ILE A 88 49.31 15.21 -26.69
N ILE A 89 48.65 15.78 -25.68
CA ILE A 89 47.34 15.31 -25.20
C ILE A 89 46.25 16.16 -25.86
N THR A 90 45.36 15.51 -26.61
CA THR A 90 44.14 16.08 -27.18
C THR A 90 42.90 15.38 -26.59
N SER A 91 41.71 15.87 -26.93
CA SER A 91 40.42 15.31 -26.53
C SER A 91 40.26 13.82 -26.87
N SER A 92 40.96 13.30 -27.88
CA SER A 92 40.93 11.87 -28.23
C SER A 92 41.57 10.96 -27.18
N ALA A 93 42.42 11.51 -26.29
CA ALA A 93 42.97 10.77 -25.17
C ALA A 93 41.99 10.63 -24.00
N LEU A 94 40.97 11.49 -23.95
CA LEU A 94 39.94 11.43 -22.92
C LEU A 94 39.04 10.21 -23.12
N SER A 95 38.64 9.60 -22.02
CA SER A 95 37.56 8.62 -22.04
C SER A 95 36.23 9.31 -22.34
N LEU A 96 35.21 8.54 -22.71
CA LEU A 96 33.84 9.07 -22.84
C LEU A 96 33.36 9.70 -21.51
N GLY A 97 33.75 9.10 -20.38
CA GLY A 97 33.48 9.65 -19.05
C GLY A 97 34.22 10.96 -18.80
N GLY A 98 35.48 11.06 -19.21
CA GLY A 98 36.29 12.27 -19.07
C GLY A 98 35.80 13.44 -19.93
N SER A 99 35.53 13.19 -21.21
CA SER A 99 35.05 14.19 -22.17
C SER A 99 33.64 14.72 -21.86
N THR A 100 32.90 14.07 -20.97
CA THR A 100 31.56 14.50 -20.53
C THR A 100 31.49 14.88 -19.04
N ASN A 101 32.61 14.84 -18.33
CA ASN A 101 32.67 15.17 -16.91
C ASN A 101 32.55 16.68 -16.69
N ILE A 102 31.42 17.12 -16.11
CA ILE A 102 31.10 18.54 -15.91
C ILE A 102 32.10 19.25 -14.99
N ALA A 103 32.59 18.57 -13.95
CA ALA A 103 33.57 19.16 -13.03
C ALA A 103 34.90 19.42 -13.74
N PHE A 104 35.34 18.47 -14.56
CA PHE A 104 36.51 18.65 -15.42
C PHE A 104 36.30 19.74 -16.46
N ILE A 105 35.15 19.79 -17.13
CA ILE A 105 34.86 20.80 -18.14
C ILE A 105 34.85 22.21 -17.52
N ASN A 106 34.29 22.39 -16.32
CA ASN A 106 34.33 23.66 -15.60
C ASN A 106 35.75 24.07 -15.21
N ALA A 107 36.55 23.14 -14.69
CA ALA A 107 37.95 23.38 -14.36
C ALA A 107 38.79 23.73 -15.62
N LEU A 108 38.50 23.07 -16.74
CA LEU A 108 39.14 23.34 -18.02
C LEU A 108 38.76 24.73 -18.57
N ILE A 109 37.49 25.11 -18.47
CA ILE A 109 37.01 26.45 -18.83
C ILE A 109 37.64 27.53 -17.96
N GLU A 110 37.76 27.30 -16.66
CA GLU A 110 38.42 28.23 -15.74
C GLU A 110 39.89 28.42 -16.12
N ALA A 111 40.62 27.31 -16.33
CA ALA A 111 42.02 27.36 -16.78
C ALA A 111 42.19 28.05 -18.15
N ALA A 112 41.25 27.84 -19.08
CA ALA A 112 41.25 28.53 -20.37
C ALA A 112 40.95 30.03 -20.24
N ASN A 113 39.99 30.42 -19.39
CA ASN A 113 39.63 31.81 -19.13
C ASN A 113 40.74 32.58 -18.40
N ASP A 114 41.52 31.92 -17.54
CA ASP A 114 42.71 32.50 -16.91
C ASP A 114 43.76 32.96 -17.96
N LYS A 115 43.75 32.35 -19.16
CA LYS A 115 44.68 32.64 -20.26
C LYS A 115 44.08 33.51 -21.36
N ALA A 116 42.80 33.30 -21.70
CA ALA A 116 42.11 34.01 -22.78
C ALA A 116 41.41 35.30 -22.33
N GLY A 117 41.24 35.51 -21.02
CA GLY A 117 40.45 36.59 -20.43
C GLY A 117 39.15 36.07 -19.83
N ALA A 118 38.78 36.61 -18.66
CA ALA A 118 37.65 36.15 -17.87
C ALA A 118 36.34 36.20 -18.66
N GLY A 119 35.62 35.07 -18.71
CA GLY A 119 34.29 34.96 -19.33
C GLY A 119 34.26 34.67 -20.83
N THR A 120 35.41 34.38 -21.46
CA THR A 120 35.49 34.03 -22.89
C THR A 120 34.77 32.72 -23.21
N TYR A 121 34.92 31.73 -22.32
CA TYR A 121 34.23 30.46 -22.40
C TYR A 121 33.26 30.33 -21.22
N VAL A 122 32.00 30.02 -21.51
CA VAL A 122 30.95 29.83 -20.50
C VAL A 122 30.22 28.54 -20.79
N LEU A 123 30.14 27.66 -19.78
CA LEU A 123 29.29 26.48 -19.82
C LEU A 123 27.86 26.90 -19.51
N ASN A 124 27.06 27.05 -20.56
CA ASN A 124 25.63 27.29 -20.43
C ASN A 124 24.89 25.97 -20.56
N GLY A 125 23.67 25.89 -20.04
CA GLY A 125 22.87 24.68 -20.25
C GLY A 125 21.38 24.89 -20.09
N PHE A 126 20.62 24.13 -20.87
CA PHE A 126 19.20 23.96 -20.68
C PHE A 126 18.99 23.05 -19.46
N MET A 127 18.22 23.51 -18.45
CA MET A 127 18.03 22.83 -17.15
C MET A 127 19.31 22.63 -16.31
N ALA A 128 20.41 23.31 -16.65
CA ALA A 128 21.61 23.37 -15.83
C ALA A 128 21.36 24.16 -14.52
N ALA A 129 22.26 24.00 -13.53
CA ALA A 129 22.17 24.66 -12.22
C ALA A 129 22.03 26.19 -12.32
N ASN A 130 22.57 26.80 -13.37
CA ASN A 130 22.55 28.23 -13.68
C ASN A 130 21.42 28.65 -14.65
N SER A 131 20.51 27.73 -15.03
CA SER A 131 19.47 28.03 -16.02
C SER A 131 18.20 28.60 -15.39
N LEU A 132 17.63 29.61 -16.05
CA LEU A 132 16.33 30.21 -15.66
C LEU A 132 15.22 29.15 -15.53
N LEU A 133 15.21 28.16 -16.43
CA LEU A 133 14.20 27.10 -16.42
C LEU A 133 14.31 26.21 -15.19
N LYS A 134 15.52 25.84 -14.75
CA LYS A 134 15.70 25.10 -13.49
C LYS A 134 15.30 25.94 -12.29
N THR A 135 15.68 27.22 -12.27
CA THR A 135 15.26 28.17 -11.21
C THR A 135 13.74 28.32 -11.12
N LEU A 136 13.04 28.26 -12.25
CA LEU A 136 11.57 28.30 -12.30
C LEU A 136 10.93 26.99 -11.85
N LEU A 137 11.53 25.82 -12.14
CA LEU A 137 10.96 24.50 -11.86
C LEU A 137 11.31 23.96 -10.45
N ASP A 138 12.45 24.36 -9.87
CA ASP A 138 12.88 23.92 -8.54
C ASP A 138 11.87 24.23 -7.43
N PRO A 139 11.22 25.42 -7.37
CA PRO A 139 10.15 25.70 -6.41
C PRO A 139 8.96 24.73 -6.49
N PHE A 140 8.64 24.22 -7.68
CA PHE A 140 7.55 23.25 -7.86
C PHE A 140 7.88 21.90 -7.22
N LYS A 141 9.17 21.54 -7.07
CA LYS A 141 9.55 20.35 -6.30
C LYS A 141 9.06 20.48 -4.86
N MET A 142 9.29 21.61 -4.22
CA MET A 142 8.85 21.86 -2.83
C MET A 142 7.32 21.88 -2.69
N ILE A 143 6.61 22.43 -3.68
CA ILE A 143 5.13 22.41 -3.70
C ILE A 143 4.61 20.98 -3.83
N LEU A 144 5.21 20.16 -4.71
CA LEU A 144 4.83 18.76 -4.87
C LEU A 144 5.19 17.91 -3.65
N VAL A 145 6.33 18.17 -2.98
CA VAL A 145 6.65 17.59 -1.65
C VAL A 145 5.49 17.86 -0.70
N GLY A 146 5.09 19.13 -0.59
CA GLY A 146 3.98 19.55 0.27
C GLY A 146 2.69 18.79 -0.06
N GLY A 147 2.35 18.64 -1.35
CA GLY A 147 1.19 17.88 -1.81
C GLY A 147 1.27 16.38 -1.50
N VAL A 148 2.44 15.75 -1.69
CA VAL A 148 2.66 14.35 -1.32
C VAL A 148 2.51 14.17 0.17
N PHE A 149 3.17 14.97 1.01
CA PHE A 149 3.06 14.88 2.46
C PHE A 149 1.65 15.19 2.95
N ALA A 150 0.93 16.14 2.33
CA ALA A 150 -0.45 16.46 2.63
C ALA A 150 -1.40 15.28 2.36
N MET A 151 -1.09 14.41 1.37
CA MET A 151 -1.83 13.16 1.15
C MET A 151 -1.30 12.01 2.04
N PHE A 152 0.02 11.93 2.22
CA PHE A 152 0.72 10.86 2.93
C PHE A 152 0.37 10.82 4.41
N VAL A 153 0.33 11.99 5.07
CA VAL A 153 0.08 12.08 6.52
C VAL A 153 -1.34 11.63 6.89
N PRO A 154 -2.43 12.13 6.26
CA PRO A 154 -3.78 11.65 6.54
C PRO A 154 -3.96 10.16 6.21
N LEU A 155 -3.39 9.69 5.10
CA LEU A 155 -3.48 8.29 4.69
C LEU A 155 -2.76 7.38 5.69
N THR A 156 -1.53 7.70 6.08
CA THR A 156 -0.77 6.94 7.08
C THR A 156 -1.48 6.94 8.44
N LYS A 157 -2.02 8.10 8.84
CA LYS A 157 -2.81 8.26 10.07
C LYS A 157 -4.07 7.38 10.05
N GLN A 158 -4.77 7.32 8.92
CA GLN A 158 -5.95 6.48 8.76
C GLN A 158 -5.59 4.99 8.75
N LEU A 159 -4.52 4.60 8.05
CA LEU A 159 -4.10 3.21 7.87
C LEU A 159 -3.53 2.58 9.14
N LEU A 160 -2.65 3.28 9.86
CA LEU A 160 -1.93 2.74 11.02
C LEU A 160 -2.61 3.09 12.35
N PHE A 161 -3.25 4.26 12.43
CA PHE A 161 -3.76 4.79 13.70
C PHE A 161 -5.28 4.93 13.75
N GLY A 162 -6.04 4.53 12.71
CA GLY A 162 -7.50 4.69 12.68
C GLY A 162 -8.18 4.13 13.94
N THR A 163 -7.85 2.89 14.31
CA THR A 163 -8.38 2.27 15.54
C THR A 163 -7.90 2.96 16.80
N VAL A 164 -6.64 3.38 16.87
CA VAL A 164 -6.07 4.10 18.04
C VAL A 164 -6.72 5.47 18.23
N ILE A 165 -6.97 6.19 17.14
CA ILE A 165 -7.67 7.47 17.13
C ILE A 165 -9.11 7.27 17.57
N GLY A 166 -9.78 6.23 17.09
CA GLY A 166 -11.11 5.84 17.55
C GLY A 166 -11.13 5.57 19.06
N MET A 167 -10.17 4.79 19.56
CA MET A 167 -10.05 4.49 20.99
C MET A 167 -9.85 5.77 21.81
N LYS A 168 -8.96 6.66 21.35
CA LYS A 168 -8.74 7.96 22.00
C LYS A 168 -10.00 8.82 21.99
N SER A 169 -10.76 8.83 20.89
CA SER A 169 -12.03 9.55 20.80
C SER A 169 -13.09 8.98 21.73
N TYR A 170 -13.18 7.65 21.83
CA TYR A 170 -14.07 6.97 22.78
C TYR A 170 -13.74 7.36 24.23
N MET A 171 -12.46 7.28 24.59
CA MET A 171 -11.98 7.67 25.92
C MET A 171 -12.29 9.12 26.25
N LYS A 172 -12.09 10.04 25.29
CA LYS A 172 -12.41 11.47 25.45
C LYS A 172 -13.89 11.69 25.73
N ASN A 173 -14.77 10.95 25.06
CA ASN A 173 -16.23 11.10 25.18
C ASN A 173 -16.86 10.16 26.23
N ARG A 174 -16.04 9.43 27.01
CA ARG A 174 -16.49 8.38 27.94
C ARG A 174 -17.53 8.88 28.93
N GLN A 175 -17.32 10.05 29.53
CA GLN A 175 -18.25 10.64 30.50
C GLN A 175 -19.62 10.90 29.88
N SER A 176 -19.69 11.59 28.74
CA SER A 176 -20.94 11.84 28.02
C SER A 176 -21.60 10.54 27.56
N ASN A 177 -20.80 9.53 27.19
CA ASN A 177 -21.32 8.22 26.80
C ASN A 177 -22.03 7.53 27.96
N VAL A 178 -21.37 7.42 29.11
CA VAL A 178 -21.92 6.79 30.32
C VAL A 178 -23.15 7.55 30.83
N LEU A 179 -23.13 8.89 30.77
CA LEU A 179 -24.19 9.71 31.33
C LEU A 179 -25.44 9.76 30.47
N TYR A 180 -25.31 9.76 29.13
CA TYR A 180 -26.45 9.96 28.22
C TYR A 180 -26.45 9.06 26.98
N ASN A 181 -25.32 8.90 26.29
CA ASN A 181 -25.36 8.34 24.93
C ASN A 181 -25.62 6.83 24.90
N TYR A 182 -25.20 6.07 25.92
CA TYR A 182 -25.52 4.64 25.99
C TYR A 182 -27.04 4.41 26.04
N GLN A 183 -27.76 5.15 26.88
CA GLN A 183 -29.22 5.02 27.00
C GLN A 183 -29.92 5.34 25.68
N LYS A 184 -29.53 6.45 25.02
CA LYS A 184 -30.09 6.82 23.71
C LYS A 184 -29.88 5.72 22.67
N THR A 185 -28.67 5.15 22.59
CA THR A 185 -28.38 4.08 21.65
C THR A 185 -29.09 2.78 22.01
N ILE A 186 -29.24 2.44 23.30
CA ILE A 186 -30.01 1.26 23.74
C ILE A 186 -31.48 1.38 23.32
N SER A 187 -32.12 2.52 23.61
CA SER A 187 -33.52 2.75 23.22
C SER A 187 -33.70 2.70 21.70
N PHE A 188 -32.73 3.24 20.96
CA PHE A 188 -32.72 3.13 19.50
C PHE A 188 -32.66 1.67 19.04
N THR A 189 -31.72 0.86 19.55
CA THR A 189 -31.56 -0.52 19.08
C THR A 189 -32.71 -1.43 19.52
N GLU A 190 -33.33 -1.16 20.68
CA GLU A 190 -34.56 -1.83 21.12
C GLU A 190 -35.73 -1.53 20.18
N GLY A 191 -35.94 -0.25 19.83
CA GLY A 191 -36.98 0.15 18.88
C GLY A 191 -36.76 -0.43 17.48
N LEU A 192 -35.51 -0.42 17.01
CA LEU A 192 -35.14 -0.99 15.72
C LEU A 192 -35.36 -2.50 15.69
N GLN A 193 -35.01 -3.22 16.77
CA GLN A 193 -35.22 -4.67 16.88
C GLN A 193 -36.69 -5.06 16.69
N VAL A 194 -37.61 -4.33 17.33
CA VAL A 194 -39.05 -4.58 17.21
C VAL A 194 -39.51 -4.39 15.76
N LYS A 195 -39.13 -3.27 15.13
CA LYS A 195 -39.51 -2.96 13.75
C LYS A 195 -38.92 -3.95 12.73
N LEU A 196 -37.70 -4.43 12.97
CA LEU A 196 -37.07 -5.48 12.17
C LEU A 196 -37.82 -6.80 12.31
N ALA A 197 -38.25 -7.18 13.52
CA ALA A 197 -39.03 -8.40 13.75
C ALA A 197 -40.42 -8.34 13.10
N GLU A 198 -41.03 -7.15 13.07
CA GLU A 198 -42.30 -6.88 12.40
C GLU A 198 -42.18 -6.81 10.87
N GLY A 199 -40.97 -6.74 10.31
CA GLY A 199 -40.74 -6.58 8.88
C GLY A 199 -41.21 -5.22 8.33
N ASN A 200 -41.36 -4.21 9.18
CA ASN A 200 -41.90 -2.91 8.79
C ASN A 200 -40.84 -2.05 8.09
N PHE A 201 -40.78 -2.16 6.77
CA PHE A 201 -39.77 -1.52 5.92
C PHE A 201 -39.68 0.00 6.09
N ASP A 202 -40.82 0.71 6.08
CA ASP A 202 -40.85 2.18 6.20
C ASP A 202 -40.40 2.64 7.59
N ALA A 203 -40.78 1.91 8.64
CA ALA A 203 -40.33 2.20 9.99
C ALA A 203 -38.82 1.97 10.17
N VAL A 204 -38.26 0.90 9.57
CA VAL A 204 -36.81 0.64 9.58
C VAL A 204 -36.05 1.71 8.78
N LYS A 205 -36.60 2.17 7.66
CA LYS A 205 -36.04 3.28 6.87
C LYS A 205 -36.01 4.60 7.66
N ALA A 206 -37.07 4.89 8.42
CA ALA A 206 -37.11 6.05 9.30
C ALA A 206 -36.05 5.97 10.41
N ASP A 207 -35.88 4.80 11.02
CA ASP A 207 -34.83 4.57 12.03
C ASP A 207 -33.42 4.67 11.43
N TYR A 208 -33.23 4.22 10.20
CA TYR A 208 -31.97 4.41 9.48
C TYR A 208 -31.64 5.90 9.29
N ALA A 209 -32.62 6.75 9.00
CA ALA A 209 -32.40 8.20 8.95
C ALA A 209 -32.03 8.76 10.34
N ALA A 210 -32.74 8.33 11.39
CA ALA A 210 -32.52 8.77 12.76
C ALA A 210 -31.15 8.32 13.33
N TYR A 211 -30.59 7.20 12.83
CA TYR A 211 -29.28 6.70 13.24
C TYR A 211 -28.18 7.76 13.08
N SER A 212 -28.27 8.64 12.09
CA SER A 212 -27.31 9.75 11.91
C SER A 212 -27.16 10.63 13.17
N GLY A 213 -28.23 10.79 13.97
CA GLY A 213 -28.27 11.60 15.19
C GLY A 213 -27.66 10.95 16.44
N LEU A 214 -27.26 9.68 16.40
CA LEU A 214 -26.63 9.03 17.56
C LEU A 214 -25.17 9.49 17.73
N ALA A 215 -24.80 9.82 18.97
CA ALA A 215 -23.42 10.14 19.32
C ALA A 215 -22.57 8.89 19.64
N PHE A 216 -23.18 7.86 20.23
CA PHE A 216 -22.53 6.59 20.56
C PHE A 216 -22.85 5.55 19.49
N LYS A 217 -21.86 5.25 18.64
CA LYS A 217 -21.98 4.41 17.45
C LYS A 217 -20.84 3.39 17.39
N PRO A 218 -20.91 2.31 18.18
CA PRO A 218 -19.87 1.29 18.16
C PRO A 218 -19.83 0.61 16.79
N GLU A 219 -18.66 0.09 16.42
CA GLU A 219 -18.41 -0.42 15.07
C GLU A 219 -19.36 -1.55 14.66
N PHE A 220 -19.75 -2.42 15.61
CA PHE A 220 -20.73 -3.49 15.33
C PHE A 220 -22.14 -2.97 15.01
N LEU A 221 -22.53 -1.81 15.56
CA LEU A 221 -23.78 -1.13 15.18
C LEU A 221 -23.64 -0.50 13.79
N ASN A 222 -22.50 0.12 13.49
CA ASN A 222 -22.23 0.70 12.17
C ASN A 222 -22.32 -0.36 11.07
N ILE A 223 -21.69 -1.51 11.29
CA ILE A 223 -21.74 -2.65 10.36
C ILE A 223 -23.19 -3.11 10.15
N MET A 224 -23.97 -3.26 11.22
CA MET A 224 -25.37 -3.66 11.12
C MET A 224 -26.19 -2.65 10.30
N MET A 225 -26.01 -1.35 10.55
CA MET A 225 -26.73 -0.30 9.83
C MET A 225 -26.34 -0.24 8.34
N ASP A 226 -25.07 -0.43 8.00
CA ASP A 226 -24.60 -0.48 6.62
C ASP A 226 -25.17 -1.69 5.85
N GLU A 227 -25.28 -2.84 6.52
CA GLU A 227 -25.90 -4.05 5.97
C GLU A 227 -27.42 -3.87 5.79
N ILE A 228 -28.11 -3.30 6.78
CA ILE A 228 -29.53 -2.92 6.69
C ILE A 228 -29.76 -1.96 5.52
N CYS A 229 -28.91 -0.93 5.37
CA CYS A 229 -29.00 0.02 4.26
C CYS A 229 -28.93 -0.68 2.89
N SER A 230 -28.01 -1.64 2.77
CA SER A 230 -27.84 -2.41 1.53
C SER A 230 -29.07 -3.26 1.19
N VAL A 231 -29.80 -3.73 2.20
CA VAL A 231 -31.05 -4.49 2.03
C VAL A 231 -32.24 -3.56 1.80
N LEU A 232 -32.29 -2.40 2.47
CA LEU A 232 -33.27 -1.34 2.22
C LEU A 232 -33.21 -0.88 0.75
N ILE A 233 -32.03 -0.62 0.20
CA ILE A 233 -31.88 -0.20 -1.21
C ILE A 233 -32.43 -1.25 -2.19
N LYS A 234 -32.39 -2.53 -1.81
CA LYS A 234 -32.84 -3.65 -2.64
C LYS A 234 -34.27 -4.10 -2.34
N GLU A 235 -34.97 -3.41 -1.43
CA GLU A 235 -36.29 -3.80 -0.93
C GLU A 235 -36.35 -5.28 -0.48
N GLY A 236 -35.27 -5.76 0.14
CA GLY A 236 -35.15 -7.14 0.61
C GLY A 236 -35.77 -7.39 1.98
N ASP A 237 -35.76 -8.65 2.40
CA ASP A 237 -36.25 -9.07 3.72
C ASP A 237 -35.34 -8.59 4.86
N LEU A 238 -35.90 -7.78 5.76
CA LEU A 238 -35.22 -7.18 6.92
C LEU A 238 -35.34 -8.03 8.19
N THR A 239 -36.26 -9.00 8.23
CA THR A 239 -36.50 -9.83 9.43
C THR A 239 -35.28 -10.68 9.80
N VAL A 240 -34.42 -10.97 8.82
CA VAL A 240 -33.12 -11.65 8.96
C VAL A 240 -32.21 -10.95 9.99
N PHE A 241 -32.37 -9.64 10.21
CA PHE A 241 -31.56 -8.88 11.16
C PHE A 241 -32.14 -8.85 12.58
N ALA A 242 -33.36 -9.35 12.83
CA ALA A 242 -34.02 -9.18 14.13
C ALA A 242 -33.23 -9.82 15.29
N GLU A 243 -32.76 -11.05 15.13
CA GLU A 243 -31.95 -11.73 16.15
C GLU A 243 -30.57 -11.08 16.30
N ALA A 244 -29.98 -10.64 15.19
CA ALA A 244 -28.70 -9.94 15.22
C ALA A 244 -28.81 -8.58 15.93
N ALA A 245 -29.92 -7.85 15.75
CA ALA A 245 -30.22 -6.59 16.43
C ALA A 245 -30.40 -6.80 17.94
N LYS A 246 -30.99 -7.91 18.37
CA LYS A 246 -31.05 -8.29 19.78
C LYS A 246 -29.65 -8.45 20.39
N VAL A 247 -28.77 -9.18 19.70
CA VAL A 247 -27.37 -9.37 20.14
C VAL A 247 -26.61 -8.03 20.20
N VAL A 248 -26.85 -7.12 19.26
CA VAL A 248 -26.30 -5.75 19.29
C VAL A 248 -26.82 -4.99 20.52
N THR A 249 -28.12 -5.02 20.80
CA THR A 249 -28.71 -4.39 21.99
C THR A 249 -28.09 -4.93 23.28
N GLU A 250 -27.99 -6.24 23.43
CA GLU A 250 -27.38 -6.89 24.60
C GLU A 250 -25.90 -6.53 24.75
N SER A 251 -25.18 -6.43 23.63
CA SER A 251 -23.77 -6.02 23.61
C SER A 251 -23.57 -4.60 24.14
N ILE A 252 -24.45 -3.67 23.74
CA ILE A 252 -24.42 -2.28 24.21
C ILE A 252 -24.79 -2.20 25.70
N LYS A 253 -25.78 -2.97 26.14
CA LYS A 253 -26.14 -3.09 27.56
C LYS A 253 -24.99 -3.63 28.40
N GLU A 254 -24.28 -4.66 27.93
CA GLU A 254 -23.11 -5.20 28.62
C GLU A 254 -21.97 -4.17 28.72
N MET A 255 -21.71 -3.43 27.63
CA MET A 255 -20.73 -2.35 27.63
C MET A 255 -21.09 -1.25 28.63
N TYR A 256 -22.35 -0.80 28.62
CA TYR A 256 -22.86 0.19 29.56
C TYR A 256 -22.70 -0.27 31.00
N GLU A 257 -23.12 -1.50 31.32
CA GLU A 257 -23.07 -2.01 32.69
C GLU A 257 -21.64 -2.10 33.22
N LYS A 258 -20.67 -2.48 32.37
CA LYS A 258 -19.25 -2.51 32.74
C LYS A 258 -18.69 -1.13 33.02
N GLU A 259 -19.01 -0.14 32.18
CA GLU A 259 -18.57 1.24 32.40
C GLU A 259 -19.28 1.89 33.60
N ARG A 260 -20.56 1.60 33.80
CA ARG A 260 -21.35 2.05 34.96
C ARG A 260 -20.77 1.52 36.25
N ARG A 261 -20.54 0.20 36.35
CA ARG A 261 -19.93 -0.43 37.53
C ARG A 261 -18.56 0.14 37.84
N ARG A 262 -17.74 0.41 36.82
CA ARG A 262 -16.43 1.05 37.00
C ARG A 262 -16.58 2.47 37.53
N SER A 263 -17.49 3.25 36.97
CA SER A 263 -17.75 4.63 37.40
C SER A 263 -18.22 4.70 38.85
N ILE A 264 -19.05 3.73 39.29
CA ILE A 264 -19.51 3.61 40.68
C ILE A 264 -18.35 3.21 41.62
N ASN A 265 -17.49 2.28 41.20
CA ASN A 265 -16.43 1.73 42.05
C ASN A 265 -15.22 2.67 42.22
N GLY A 266 -15.22 3.87 41.62
CA GLY A 266 -14.15 4.87 41.78
C GLY A 266 -12.75 4.40 41.34
N ARG A 267 -12.65 3.27 40.63
CA ARG A 267 -11.37 2.76 40.11
C ARG A 267 -10.94 3.64 38.93
N GLY A 268 -9.90 4.44 39.18
CA GLY A 268 -9.27 5.35 38.23
C GLY A 268 -8.79 4.69 36.94
N ASP A 269 -8.14 5.47 36.08
CA ASP A 269 -7.73 5.11 34.72
C ASP A 269 -6.80 3.88 34.64
N GLU A 270 -7.36 2.68 34.68
CA GLU A 270 -6.69 1.45 34.27
C GLU A 270 -6.53 1.45 32.74
N LEU A 271 -5.34 1.81 32.29
CA LEU A 271 -4.97 1.86 30.87
C LEU A 271 -5.41 0.61 30.10
N PHE A 272 -5.28 -0.59 30.67
CA PHE A 272 -5.69 -1.84 30.04
C PHE A 272 -7.20 -1.97 29.86
N PHE A 273 -8.00 -1.55 30.85
CA PHE A 273 -9.44 -1.55 30.72
C PHE A 273 -9.88 -0.56 29.65
N ASP A 274 -9.30 0.65 29.64
CA ASP A 274 -9.62 1.71 28.69
C ASP A 274 -9.27 1.33 27.25
N LEU A 275 -8.08 0.75 27.04
CA LEU A 275 -7.69 0.20 25.75
C LEU A 275 -8.63 -0.94 25.32
N LYS A 276 -9.02 -1.84 26.25
CA LYS A 276 -9.95 -2.93 25.94
C LYS A 276 -11.34 -2.43 25.56
N ARG A 277 -11.90 -1.45 26.29
CA ARG A 277 -13.23 -0.87 25.99
C ARG A 277 -13.20 -0.08 24.69
N GLY A 278 -12.17 0.74 24.49
CA GLY A 278 -11.96 1.45 23.24
C GLY A 278 -11.86 0.50 22.06
N TYR A 279 -11.13 -0.61 22.20
CA TYR A 279 -11.04 -1.65 21.18
C TYR A 279 -12.41 -2.27 20.87
N GLU A 280 -13.16 -2.61 21.90
CA GLU A 280 -14.51 -3.18 21.73
C GLU A 280 -15.49 -2.22 21.05
N TYR A 281 -15.31 -0.90 21.24
CA TYR A 281 -16.07 0.15 20.56
C TYR A 281 -15.66 0.34 19.10
N CYS A 282 -14.36 0.35 18.78
CA CYS A 282 -13.87 0.78 17.46
C CYS A 282 -13.57 -0.34 16.47
N ALA A 283 -13.36 -1.57 16.94
CA ALA A 283 -12.77 -2.62 16.11
C ALA A 283 -13.80 -3.55 15.51
N THR A 284 -13.66 -3.80 14.20
CA THR A 284 -14.39 -4.86 13.47
C THR A 284 -14.12 -6.26 14.01
N GLY A 285 -12.95 -6.47 14.63
CA GLY A 285 -12.57 -7.71 15.30
C GLY A 285 -13.05 -7.81 16.76
N SER A 286 -13.82 -6.85 17.27
CA SER A 286 -14.29 -6.92 18.66
C SER A 286 -15.17 -8.16 18.91
N LYS A 287 -15.22 -8.60 20.18
CA LYS A 287 -16.08 -9.73 20.57
C LYS A 287 -17.56 -9.50 20.21
N TYR A 288 -18.00 -8.23 20.19
CA TYR A 288 -19.36 -7.83 19.87
C TYR A 288 -19.63 -7.86 18.37
N SER A 289 -18.68 -7.40 17.55
CA SER A 289 -18.76 -7.56 16.09
C SER A 289 -18.80 -9.04 15.69
N ILE A 290 -18.05 -9.88 16.40
CA ILE A 290 -18.09 -11.34 16.20
C ILE A 290 -19.45 -11.92 16.60
N ALA A 291 -20.01 -11.51 17.74
CA ALA A 291 -21.32 -11.96 18.20
C ALA A 291 -22.44 -11.58 17.21
N TYR A 292 -22.44 -10.34 16.72
CA TYR A 292 -23.35 -9.88 15.67
C TYR A 292 -23.32 -10.78 14.43
N HIS A 293 -22.13 -11.00 13.87
CA HIS A 293 -22.00 -11.82 12.66
C HIS A 293 -22.34 -13.30 12.88
N LYS A 294 -22.13 -13.83 14.09
CA LYS A 294 -22.58 -15.18 14.47
C LYS A 294 -24.11 -15.26 14.52
N ALA A 295 -24.78 -14.25 15.06
CA ALA A 295 -26.24 -14.18 15.14
C ALA A 295 -26.90 -14.12 13.75
N LEU A 296 -26.21 -13.53 12.77
CA LEU A 296 -26.67 -13.45 11.39
C LEU A 296 -26.48 -14.74 10.57
N GLN A 297 -25.89 -15.79 11.16
CA GLN A 297 -25.59 -17.02 10.44
C GLN A 297 -26.65 -18.10 10.68
N ASP A 298 -27.10 -18.76 9.61
CA ASP A 298 -27.98 -19.93 9.74
C ASP A 298 -27.23 -21.09 10.39
N LYS A 299 -27.87 -21.76 11.35
CA LYS A 299 -27.30 -22.86 12.15
C LYS A 299 -26.80 -24.06 11.32
N ALA A 300 -27.15 -24.16 10.03
CA ALA A 300 -26.83 -25.28 9.14
C ALA A 300 -25.58 -25.06 8.26
N ASP A 301 -24.84 -23.96 8.44
CA ASP A 301 -23.88 -23.49 7.43
C ASP A 301 -22.43 -23.96 7.69
N ASN A 302 -21.91 -24.82 6.81
CA ASN A 302 -20.58 -25.46 6.90
C ASN A 302 -19.37 -24.49 6.86
N ASN A 303 -19.59 -23.20 6.59
CA ASN A 303 -18.54 -22.18 6.49
C ASN A 303 -18.30 -21.38 7.78
N LEU A 304 -18.93 -21.80 8.90
CA LEU A 304 -18.77 -21.17 10.22
C LEU A 304 -17.31 -20.96 10.62
N GLY A 305 -16.44 -21.94 10.39
CA GLY A 305 -15.01 -21.83 10.71
C GLY A 305 -14.32 -20.69 9.96
N TRP A 306 -14.58 -20.56 8.65
CA TRP A 306 -14.02 -19.49 7.82
C TRP A 306 -14.51 -18.11 8.22
N LYS A 307 -15.79 -17.98 8.55
CA LYS A 307 -16.40 -16.71 8.98
C LYS A 307 -15.85 -16.26 10.33
N ILE A 308 -15.85 -17.14 11.34
CA ILE A 308 -15.30 -16.81 12.67
C ILE A 308 -13.83 -16.41 12.54
N TYR A 309 -13.05 -17.18 11.77
CA TYR A 309 -11.62 -16.91 11.64
C TYR A 309 -11.33 -15.63 10.86
N SER A 310 -12.14 -15.30 9.84
CA SER A 310 -12.04 -14.02 9.11
C SER A 310 -12.32 -12.80 9.99
N LEU A 311 -13.07 -12.96 11.08
CA LEU A 311 -13.31 -11.89 12.05
C LEU A 311 -12.18 -11.82 13.09
N GLU A 312 -11.70 -12.97 13.55
CA GLU A 312 -10.59 -13.06 14.49
C GLU A 312 -9.27 -12.57 13.88
N ILE A 313 -9.04 -12.79 12.59
CA ILE A 313 -7.79 -12.37 11.93
C ILE A 313 -7.60 -10.84 11.91
N PHE A 314 -8.65 -10.03 12.11
CA PHE A 314 -8.49 -8.58 12.32
C PHE A 314 -7.68 -8.26 13.58
N LYS A 315 -7.70 -9.14 14.59
CA LYS A 315 -6.87 -8.99 15.80
C LYS A 315 -5.39 -9.24 15.52
N PHE A 316 -5.05 -9.95 14.46
CA PHE A 316 -3.68 -10.26 14.09
C PHE A 316 -2.80 -9.01 13.99
N ASN A 317 -3.34 -7.90 13.48
CA ASN A 317 -2.63 -6.62 13.38
C ASN A 317 -2.17 -6.08 14.76
N PHE A 318 -2.92 -6.31 15.83
CA PHE A 318 -2.52 -5.91 17.18
C PHE A 318 -1.36 -6.76 17.69
N PHE A 319 -1.42 -8.07 17.45
CA PHE A 319 -0.31 -8.96 17.79
C PHE A 319 0.93 -8.65 16.95
N LEU A 320 0.75 -8.24 15.69
CA LEU A 320 1.83 -7.84 14.81
C LEU A 320 2.56 -6.61 15.40
N VAL A 321 1.82 -5.59 15.85
CA VAL A 321 2.43 -4.46 16.57
C VAL A 321 3.09 -4.89 17.88
N ALA A 322 2.41 -5.70 18.69
CA ALA A 322 2.93 -6.13 20.00
C ALA A 322 4.19 -6.99 19.91
N MET A 323 4.31 -7.83 18.87
CA MET A 323 5.44 -8.73 18.67
C MET A 323 6.62 -8.08 17.94
N PHE A 324 6.50 -6.82 17.52
CA PHE A 324 7.58 -6.10 16.83
C PHE A 324 8.85 -5.98 17.67
N ILE A 325 8.73 -5.53 18.94
CA ILE A 325 9.89 -5.38 19.83
C ILE A 325 10.54 -6.75 20.14
N PRO A 326 9.79 -7.80 20.55
CA PRO A 326 10.35 -9.14 20.69
C PRO A 326 11.05 -9.65 19.43
N ALA A 327 10.50 -9.36 18.25
CA ALA A 327 11.10 -9.76 16.99
C ALA A 327 12.44 -9.06 16.71
N ILE A 328 12.57 -7.76 17.04
CA ILE A 328 13.85 -7.05 16.96
C ILE A 328 14.89 -7.71 17.86
N ILE A 329 14.53 -7.99 19.12
CA ILE A 329 15.45 -8.60 20.09
C ILE A 329 15.92 -9.96 19.58
N ILE A 330 15.00 -10.84 19.20
CA ILE A 330 15.34 -12.16 18.67
C ILE A 330 16.17 -12.05 17.38
N SER A 331 15.81 -11.14 16.48
CA SER A 331 16.57 -10.93 15.25
C SER A 331 17.96 -10.36 15.50
N ALA A 332 18.18 -9.59 16.56
CA ALA A 332 19.52 -9.12 16.92
C ALA A 332 20.40 -10.28 17.42
N PHE A 333 19.86 -11.17 18.25
CA PHE A 333 20.56 -12.37 18.71
C PHE A 333 20.81 -13.37 17.58
N VAL A 334 19.76 -13.71 16.82
CA VAL A 334 19.84 -14.66 15.71
C VAL A 334 20.65 -14.08 14.54
N GLY A 335 20.50 -12.78 14.25
CA GLY A 335 21.29 -12.09 13.23
C GLY A 335 22.77 -11.98 13.59
N GLY A 336 23.11 -11.80 14.87
CA GLY A 336 24.48 -11.89 15.37
C GLY A 336 25.08 -13.29 15.19
N LEU A 337 24.30 -14.33 15.49
CA LEU A 337 24.68 -15.73 15.27
C LEU A 337 24.82 -16.08 13.79
N ILE A 338 23.91 -15.63 12.92
CA ILE A 338 23.97 -15.86 11.47
C ILE A 338 25.18 -15.14 10.85
N ASN A 339 25.48 -13.90 11.28
CA ASN A 339 26.69 -13.23 10.83
C ASN A 339 27.97 -13.94 11.31
N GLY A 340 27.93 -14.61 12.47
CA GLY A 340 29.05 -15.43 12.98
C GLY A 340 29.19 -16.81 12.34
N LEU A 341 28.09 -17.50 12.05
CA LEU A 341 28.04 -18.84 11.44
C LEU A 341 28.19 -18.80 9.92
N VAL A 342 27.83 -17.68 9.29
CA VAL A 342 27.78 -17.55 7.84
C VAL A 342 28.63 -16.39 7.34
N SER A 343 29.84 -16.29 7.87
CA SER A 343 30.89 -15.33 7.48
C SER A 343 31.24 -15.35 5.98
N ASN A 344 30.86 -16.42 5.27
CA ASN A 344 31.09 -16.61 3.83
C ASN A 344 29.94 -16.12 2.93
N LEU A 345 28.81 -15.65 3.47
CA LEU A 345 27.74 -15.06 2.64
C LEU A 345 28.11 -13.65 2.18
N THR A 346 28.26 -13.47 0.88
CA THR A 346 28.54 -12.18 0.25
C THR A 346 27.29 -11.57 -0.39
N GLY A 347 27.25 -10.23 -0.48
CA GLY A 347 26.26 -9.48 -1.24
C GLY A 347 24.79 -9.74 -0.88
N ASP A 348 23.98 -10.10 -1.88
CA ASP A 348 22.51 -10.14 -1.82
C ASP A 348 21.95 -11.22 -0.93
N VAL A 349 22.64 -12.36 -0.85
CA VAL A 349 22.19 -13.51 -0.04
C VAL A 349 22.30 -13.16 1.44
N ARG A 350 23.33 -12.39 1.84
CA ARG A 350 23.45 -11.87 3.20
C ARG A 350 22.32 -10.90 3.53
N THR A 351 22.01 -9.98 2.62
CA THR A 351 20.90 -9.01 2.82
C THR A 351 19.56 -9.72 2.94
N LEU A 352 19.30 -10.71 2.08
CA LEU A 352 18.10 -11.54 2.17
C LEU A 352 18.03 -12.28 3.51
N ALA A 353 19.12 -12.91 3.94
CA ALA A 353 19.17 -13.68 5.18
C ALA A 353 18.90 -12.78 6.41
N VAL A 354 19.50 -11.59 6.47
CA VAL A 354 19.28 -10.63 7.56
C VAL A 354 17.84 -10.13 7.56
N ALA A 355 17.31 -9.73 6.40
CA ALA A 355 15.92 -9.28 6.28
C ALA A 355 14.93 -10.40 6.66
N ALA A 356 15.14 -11.60 6.13
CA ALA A 356 14.31 -12.77 6.41
C ALA A 356 14.34 -13.12 7.91
N THR A 357 15.50 -13.07 8.56
CA THR A 357 15.62 -13.33 10.01
C THR A 357 14.69 -12.41 10.80
N PHE A 358 14.67 -11.12 10.48
CA PHE A 358 13.77 -10.19 11.17
C PHE A 358 12.29 -10.45 10.83
N PHE A 359 11.93 -10.38 9.54
CA PHE A 359 10.53 -10.40 9.09
C PHE A 359 9.85 -11.76 9.33
N VAL A 360 10.57 -12.86 9.13
CA VAL A 360 10.04 -14.21 9.35
C VAL A 360 9.90 -14.49 10.84
N SER A 361 10.88 -14.11 11.68
CA SER A 361 10.71 -14.23 13.14
C SER A 361 9.54 -13.38 13.63
N TRP A 362 9.37 -12.17 13.09
CA TRP A 362 8.27 -11.30 13.47
C TRP A 362 6.89 -11.91 13.19
N VAL A 363 6.68 -12.43 11.98
CA VAL A 363 5.39 -13.05 11.63
C VAL A 363 5.17 -14.36 12.40
N ILE A 364 6.22 -15.17 12.64
CA ILE A 364 6.10 -16.43 13.40
C ILE A 364 5.69 -16.14 14.86
N LEU A 365 6.34 -15.19 15.53
CA LEU A 365 5.97 -14.81 16.90
C LEU A 365 4.53 -14.30 16.96
N THR A 366 4.13 -13.51 15.96
CA THR A 366 2.75 -13.03 15.83
C THR A 366 1.76 -14.18 15.67
N ILE A 367 2.08 -15.17 14.82
CA ILE A 367 1.27 -16.37 14.61
C ILE A 367 1.16 -17.18 15.90
N ILE A 368 2.26 -17.37 16.64
CA ILE A 368 2.26 -18.09 17.92
C ILE A 368 1.37 -17.37 18.93
N ALA A 369 1.56 -16.05 19.13
CA ALA A 369 0.78 -15.28 20.08
C ALA A 369 -0.73 -15.27 19.73
N HIS A 370 -1.07 -15.04 18.46
CA HIS A 370 -2.45 -15.01 17.99
C HIS A 370 -3.11 -16.40 18.05
N SER A 371 -2.40 -17.45 17.66
CA SER A 371 -2.90 -18.84 17.71
C SER A 371 -3.14 -19.29 19.14
N LEU A 372 -2.23 -18.98 20.08
CA LEU A 372 -2.43 -19.26 21.51
C LEU A 372 -3.69 -18.56 22.04
N MET A 373 -3.93 -17.30 21.66
CA MET A 373 -5.15 -16.60 22.07
C MET A 373 -6.41 -17.28 21.53
N ILE A 374 -6.47 -17.63 20.24
CA ILE A 374 -7.65 -18.26 19.63
C ILE A 374 -7.86 -19.66 20.21
N PHE A 375 -6.84 -20.52 20.18
CA PHE A 375 -7.01 -21.93 20.53
C PHE A 375 -7.04 -22.19 22.04
N ARG A 376 -6.68 -21.23 22.89
CA ARG A 376 -6.92 -21.33 24.35
C ARG A 376 -8.26 -20.72 24.79
N ASN A 377 -8.96 -19.98 23.93
CA ASN A 377 -10.26 -19.41 24.28
C ASN A 377 -11.32 -20.50 24.45
N GLU A 378 -11.96 -20.53 25.62
CA GLU A 378 -13.00 -21.51 25.97
C GLU A 378 -14.19 -21.46 25.03
N GLN A 379 -14.52 -20.28 24.50
CA GLN A 379 -15.62 -20.09 23.54
C GLN A 379 -15.43 -20.90 22.24
N TYR A 380 -14.19 -21.29 21.94
CA TYR A 380 -13.84 -22.03 20.73
C TYR A 380 -13.57 -23.50 20.99
N LYS A 381 -13.67 -23.98 22.24
CA LYS A 381 -13.28 -25.34 22.62
C LYS A 381 -13.98 -26.43 21.80
N ASN A 382 -15.26 -26.23 21.52
CA ASN A 382 -16.09 -27.20 20.79
C ASN A 382 -16.02 -27.03 19.26
N ILE A 383 -15.38 -25.96 18.77
CA ILE A 383 -15.27 -25.65 17.34
C ILE A 383 -13.81 -25.52 16.87
N LYS A 384 -12.83 -25.95 17.67
CA LYS A 384 -11.39 -25.81 17.32
C LYS A 384 -11.07 -26.46 15.98
N ASN A 385 -11.59 -27.67 15.75
CA ASN A 385 -11.27 -28.45 14.54
C ASN A 385 -11.69 -27.74 13.25
N ILE A 386 -12.82 -27.03 13.26
CA ILE A 386 -13.30 -26.27 12.08
C ILE A 386 -12.52 -24.96 11.86
N LEU A 387 -11.79 -24.47 12.88
CA LEU A 387 -10.98 -23.24 12.78
C LEU A 387 -9.56 -23.50 12.26
N VAL A 388 -9.06 -24.74 12.32
CA VAL A 388 -7.68 -25.09 11.92
C VAL A 388 -7.43 -24.82 10.44
N LYS A 389 -8.33 -25.25 9.54
CA LYS A 389 -8.15 -25.06 8.10
C LYS A 389 -8.11 -23.58 7.68
N PRO A 390 -9.06 -22.71 8.10
CA PRO A 390 -8.94 -21.27 7.90
C PRO A 390 -7.66 -20.69 8.49
N ALA A 391 -7.26 -21.13 9.70
CA ALA A 391 -6.04 -20.65 10.36
C ALA A 391 -4.79 -20.88 9.53
N ILE A 392 -4.60 -22.11 9.03
CA ILE A 392 -3.45 -22.48 8.20
C ILE A 392 -3.39 -21.60 6.95
N ILE A 393 -4.54 -21.34 6.31
CA ILE A 393 -4.58 -20.56 5.07
C ILE A 393 -4.30 -19.07 5.31
N PHE A 394 -4.89 -18.47 6.35
CA PHE A 394 -4.57 -17.07 6.66
C PHE A 394 -3.11 -16.90 7.10
N TYR A 395 -2.61 -17.79 7.96
CA TYR A 395 -1.22 -17.73 8.42
C TYR A 395 -0.23 -17.98 7.29
N SER A 396 -0.50 -18.92 6.37
CA SER A 396 0.38 -19.13 5.22
C SER A 396 0.44 -17.90 4.31
N LEU A 397 -0.68 -17.22 4.09
CA LEU A 397 -0.70 -15.96 3.34
C LEU A 397 0.07 -14.84 4.06
N TYR A 398 -0.01 -14.74 5.39
CA TYR A 398 0.81 -13.80 6.14
C TYR A 398 2.31 -14.15 6.04
N VAL A 399 2.70 -15.41 6.22
CA VAL A 399 4.10 -15.83 6.03
C VAL A 399 4.58 -15.48 4.63
N LEU A 400 3.77 -15.75 3.60
CA LEU A 400 4.08 -15.41 2.21
C LEU A 400 4.29 -13.90 2.01
N THR A 401 3.47 -13.08 2.68
CA THR A 401 3.59 -11.62 2.66
C THR A 401 4.95 -11.18 3.20
N PHE A 402 5.35 -11.71 4.35
CA PHE A 402 6.62 -11.34 4.99
C PHE A 402 7.84 -11.87 4.23
N ILE A 403 7.76 -13.05 3.63
CA ILE A 403 8.79 -13.55 2.69
C ILE A 403 8.92 -12.62 1.48
N THR A 404 7.79 -12.16 0.92
CA THR A 404 7.78 -11.23 -0.22
C THR A 404 8.43 -9.90 0.15
N ILE A 405 8.14 -9.37 1.35
CA ILE A 405 8.79 -8.15 1.87
C ILE A 405 10.30 -8.37 2.01
N SER A 406 10.73 -9.49 2.59
CA SER A 406 12.17 -9.81 2.72
C SER A 406 12.87 -9.85 1.36
N ALA A 407 12.26 -10.48 0.35
CA ALA A 407 12.80 -10.55 -1.00
C ALA A 407 12.85 -9.17 -1.69
N GLY A 408 11.80 -8.34 -1.52
CA GLY A 408 11.76 -7.00 -2.11
C GLY A 408 12.80 -6.03 -1.53
N ILE A 409 13.16 -6.18 -0.25
CA ILE A 409 14.19 -5.34 0.39
C ILE A 409 15.56 -5.53 -0.26
N VAL A 410 15.88 -6.73 -0.75
CA VAL A 410 17.14 -6.99 -1.49
C VAL A 410 17.23 -6.14 -2.75
N GLY A 411 16.13 -5.98 -3.48
CA GLY A 411 16.08 -5.12 -4.66
C GLY A 411 16.32 -3.65 -4.31
N VAL A 412 15.77 -3.18 -3.19
CA VAL A 412 15.92 -1.80 -2.72
C VAL A 412 17.34 -1.52 -2.23
N SER A 413 17.96 -2.46 -1.51
CA SER A 413 19.31 -2.29 -0.96
C SER A 413 20.43 -2.25 -2.00
N LYS A 414 20.16 -2.71 -3.23
CA LYS A 414 21.13 -2.69 -4.34
C LYS A 414 21.34 -1.30 -4.94
N VAL A 415 20.44 -0.35 -4.69
CA VAL A 415 20.44 0.93 -5.41
C VAL A 415 21.02 2.02 -4.52
N ASN A 416 22.19 2.56 -4.88
CA ASN A 416 22.84 3.62 -4.14
C ASN A 416 22.48 4.99 -4.73
N ILE A 417 21.40 5.58 -4.20
CA ILE A 417 20.94 6.92 -4.56
C ILE A 417 21.71 8.06 -3.87
N VAL A 418 22.69 7.75 -3.01
CA VAL A 418 23.43 8.73 -2.19
C VAL A 418 24.72 9.20 -2.89
N ALA A 419 25.19 8.46 -3.92
CA ALA A 419 26.40 8.81 -4.64
C ALA A 419 26.18 10.00 -5.61
N PRO A 420 27.13 10.95 -5.73
CA PRO A 420 27.09 12.00 -6.75
C PRO A 420 26.94 11.42 -8.17
N GLY A 421 26.07 12.02 -9.01
CA GLY A 421 25.82 11.53 -10.38
C GLY A 421 24.84 10.35 -10.51
N SER A 422 24.24 9.89 -9.40
CA SER A 422 23.31 8.76 -9.38
C SER A 422 21.85 9.10 -9.74
N SER A 423 21.59 10.26 -10.34
CA SER A 423 20.21 10.72 -10.64
C SER A 423 19.42 9.73 -11.50
N ALA A 424 20.06 8.96 -12.38
CA ALA A 424 19.41 7.89 -13.14
C ALA A 424 19.06 6.65 -12.29
N GLN A 425 19.77 6.39 -11.18
CA GLN A 425 19.53 5.24 -10.31
C GLN A 425 18.22 5.36 -9.51
N ILE A 426 17.67 6.56 -9.39
CA ILE A 426 16.41 6.77 -8.68
C ILE A 426 15.23 6.00 -9.32
N TRP A 427 15.24 5.81 -10.64
CA TRP A 427 14.24 5.01 -11.35
C TRP A 427 14.37 3.51 -11.04
N VAL A 428 15.60 3.03 -10.87
CA VAL A 428 15.88 1.66 -10.44
C VAL A 428 15.40 1.46 -9.00
N TRP A 429 15.62 2.45 -8.13
CA TRP A 429 15.12 2.44 -6.77
C TRP A 429 13.58 2.43 -6.71
N PHE A 430 12.91 3.28 -7.51
CA PHE A 430 11.45 3.29 -7.60
C PHE A 430 10.89 1.98 -8.12
N SER A 431 11.53 1.38 -9.12
CA SER A 431 11.13 0.06 -9.63
C SER A 431 11.21 -1.01 -8.53
N ALA A 432 12.28 -1.01 -7.74
CA ALA A 432 12.43 -1.94 -6.61
C ALA A 432 11.39 -1.70 -5.50
N VAL A 433 11.13 -0.44 -5.14
CA VAL A 433 10.07 -0.08 -4.17
C VAL A 433 8.69 -0.43 -4.70
N ALA A 434 8.42 -0.18 -5.98
CA ALA A 434 7.16 -0.52 -6.62
C ALA A 434 6.94 -2.04 -6.64
N TYR A 435 7.96 -2.83 -6.96
CA TYR A 435 7.90 -4.28 -6.82
C TYR A 435 7.52 -4.68 -5.39
N LEU A 436 8.23 -4.19 -4.39
CA LEU A 436 7.96 -4.50 -2.98
C LEU A 436 6.51 -4.17 -2.59
N VAL A 437 6.03 -2.97 -2.89
CA VAL A 437 4.68 -2.54 -2.51
C VAL A 437 3.60 -3.27 -3.30
N LEU A 438 3.72 -3.37 -4.62
CA LEU A 438 2.68 -3.94 -5.49
C LEU A 438 2.57 -5.46 -5.31
N SER A 439 3.68 -6.18 -5.18
CA SER A 439 3.68 -7.64 -4.95
C SER A 439 3.11 -8.00 -3.58
N THR A 440 3.52 -7.29 -2.51
CA THR A 440 2.97 -7.47 -1.16
C THR A 440 1.47 -7.14 -1.12
N SER A 441 1.05 -6.11 -1.86
CA SER A 441 -0.36 -5.72 -1.98
C SER A 441 -1.23 -6.79 -2.66
N LEU A 442 -0.68 -7.62 -3.55
CA LEU A 442 -1.43 -8.72 -4.16
C LEU A 442 -1.82 -9.77 -3.13
N ILE A 443 -0.90 -10.16 -2.24
CA ILE A 443 -1.21 -11.12 -1.18
C ILE A 443 -2.21 -10.53 -0.19
N PHE A 444 -2.04 -9.26 0.21
CA PHE A 444 -3.02 -8.57 1.04
C PHE A 444 -4.40 -8.46 0.37
N TYR A 445 -4.45 -8.31 -0.95
CA TYR A 445 -5.69 -8.32 -1.71
C TYR A 445 -6.38 -9.70 -1.64
N VAL A 446 -5.62 -10.79 -1.69
CA VAL A 446 -6.15 -12.15 -1.49
C VAL A 446 -6.69 -12.33 -0.07
N ILE A 447 -5.94 -11.93 0.96
CA ILE A 447 -6.39 -11.95 2.36
C ILE A 447 -7.68 -11.15 2.51
N ALA A 448 -7.71 -9.92 1.96
CA ALA A 448 -8.86 -9.06 2.04
C ALA A 448 -10.08 -9.64 1.32
N THR A 449 -9.87 -10.30 0.18
CA THR A 449 -10.92 -11.00 -0.55
C THR A 449 -11.49 -12.13 0.28
N LEU A 450 -10.65 -12.98 0.90
CA LEU A 450 -11.11 -14.06 1.78
C LEU A 450 -11.92 -13.52 2.95
N VAL A 451 -11.41 -12.50 3.65
CA VAL A 451 -12.08 -11.91 4.81
C VAL A 451 -13.42 -11.29 4.42
N ASP A 452 -13.43 -10.44 3.39
CA ASP A 452 -14.64 -9.74 2.97
C ASP A 452 -15.69 -10.74 2.44
N SER A 453 -15.25 -11.82 1.77
CA SER A 453 -16.14 -12.90 1.31
C SER A 453 -16.82 -13.56 2.48
N PHE A 454 -16.08 -14.21 3.37
CA PHE A 454 -16.70 -14.99 4.44
C PHE A 454 -17.37 -14.10 5.51
N LYS A 455 -17.08 -12.80 5.56
CA LYS A 455 -17.84 -11.82 6.35
C LYS A 455 -19.24 -11.58 5.78
N GLN A 456 -19.36 -11.31 4.49
CA GLN A 456 -20.60 -10.82 3.85
C GLN A 456 -21.37 -11.88 3.06
N HIS A 457 -20.64 -12.74 2.35
CA HIS A 457 -21.16 -13.78 1.48
C HIS A 457 -20.79 -15.12 2.09
N LYS A 458 -21.79 -15.88 2.57
CA LYS A 458 -21.59 -17.18 3.24
C LYS A 458 -20.62 -18.12 2.50
N THR A 459 -20.39 -17.92 1.20
CA THR A 459 -19.44 -18.64 0.34
C THR A 459 -18.65 -17.70 -0.60
N LEU A 460 -17.52 -18.21 -1.13
CA LEU A 460 -16.80 -17.60 -2.25
C LEU A 460 -17.52 -17.87 -3.57
N SER A 461 -18.00 -16.82 -4.26
CA SER A 461 -18.52 -16.99 -5.62
C SER A 461 -17.39 -17.35 -6.60
N LYS A 462 -17.70 -18.12 -7.66
CA LYS A 462 -16.71 -18.51 -8.68
C LYS A 462 -15.96 -17.30 -9.25
N LYS A 463 -16.69 -16.23 -9.55
CA LYS A 463 -16.14 -14.97 -10.03
C LYS A 463 -15.13 -14.38 -9.04
N LEU A 464 -15.52 -14.29 -7.78
CA LEU A 464 -14.69 -13.67 -6.75
C LEU A 464 -13.49 -14.54 -6.35
N LEU A 465 -13.59 -15.87 -6.51
CA LEU A 465 -12.47 -16.79 -6.39
C LEU A 465 -11.44 -16.58 -7.53
N VAL A 466 -11.90 -16.39 -8.77
CA VAL A 466 -10.99 -16.12 -9.90
C VAL A 466 -10.37 -14.73 -9.79
N ASP A 467 -11.20 -13.68 -9.70
CA ASP A 467 -10.75 -12.27 -9.73
C ASP A 467 -10.04 -11.85 -8.44
N GLY A 468 -10.41 -12.44 -7.31
CA GLY A 468 -9.94 -12.04 -5.98
C GLY A 468 -8.84 -12.92 -5.39
N ILE A 469 -8.65 -14.14 -5.89
CA ILE A 469 -7.67 -15.11 -5.36
C ILE A 469 -6.74 -15.63 -6.44
N ILE A 470 -7.28 -16.34 -7.44
CA ILE A 470 -6.45 -17.05 -8.44
C ILE A 470 -5.61 -16.07 -9.26
N LEU A 471 -6.23 -15.07 -9.87
CA LEU A 471 -5.53 -14.12 -10.73
C LEU A 471 -4.45 -13.31 -9.97
N PRO A 472 -4.72 -12.75 -8.77
CA PRO A 472 -3.68 -12.12 -7.97
C PRO A 472 -2.52 -13.05 -7.60
N MET A 473 -2.79 -14.32 -7.29
CA MET A 473 -1.75 -15.31 -6.97
C MET A 473 -0.89 -15.69 -8.18
N ILE A 474 -1.48 -15.77 -9.38
CA ILE A 474 -0.74 -15.98 -10.63
C ILE A 474 0.16 -14.77 -10.91
N ALA A 475 -0.40 -13.55 -10.84
CA ALA A 475 0.37 -12.32 -11.04
C ALA A 475 1.52 -12.19 -10.03
N TRP A 476 1.25 -12.50 -8.76
CA TRP A 476 2.27 -12.52 -7.71
C TRP A 476 3.37 -13.56 -7.99
N THR A 477 3.00 -14.77 -8.41
CA THR A 477 3.96 -15.84 -8.73
C THR A 477 4.87 -15.42 -9.88
N ILE A 478 4.30 -14.92 -10.98
CA ILE A 478 5.07 -14.46 -12.16
C ILE A 478 6.01 -13.32 -11.76
N ALA A 479 5.51 -12.31 -11.05
CA ALA A 479 6.31 -11.18 -10.60
C ALA A 479 7.47 -11.61 -9.68
N THR A 480 7.19 -12.50 -8.72
CA THR A 480 8.17 -12.97 -7.75
C THR A 480 9.23 -13.85 -8.39
N VAL A 481 8.83 -14.82 -9.21
CA VAL A 481 9.78 -15.67 -9.96
C VAL A 481 10.64 -14.81 -10.89
N SER A 482 10.04 -13.86 -11.62
CA SER A 482 10.80 -12.96 -12.49
C SER A 482 11.79 -12.11 -11.69
N ASN A 483 11.41 -11.62 -10.50
CA ASN A 483 12.31 -10.88 -9.63
C ASN A 483 13.46 -11.76 -9.11
N PHE A 484 13.20 -13.01 -8.71
CA PHE A 484 14.25 -13.95 -8.31
C PHE A 484 15.19 -14.30 -9.47
N MET A 485 14.66 -14.52 -10.67
CA MET A 485 15.47 -14.77 -11.87
C MET A 485 16.29 -13.54 -12.27
N ALA A 486 15.78 -12.32 -12.07
CA ALA A 486 16.54 -11.09 -12.29
C ALA A 486 17.64 -10.86 -11.23
N LEU A 487 17.45 -11.35 -10.00
CA LEU A 487 18.40 -11.17 -8.91
C LEU A 487 19.46 -12.29 -8.81
N TYR A 488 19.11 -13.52 -9.16
CA TYR A 488 19.92 -14.72 -8.93
C TYR A 488 20.00 -15.67 -10.14
N GLY A 489 19.45 -15.28 -11.29
CA GLY A 489 19.49 -16.07 -12.51
C GLY A 489 20.86 -16.04 -13.21
N PRO A 490 20.97 -16.70 -14.38
CA PRO A 490 22.22 -16.76 -15.14
C PRO A 490 22.74 -15.37 -15.51
N ASP A 491 24.05 -15.16 -15.36
CA ASP A 491 24.70 -13.90 -15.71
C ASP A 491 24.61 -13.63 -17.21
N GLY A 492 23.70 -12.73 -17.57
CA GLY A 492 23.49 -12.25 -18.94
C GLY A 492 22.66 -10.98 -18.92
N HIS A 493 23.26 -9.85 -19.30
CA HIS A 493 22.62 -8.54 -19.26
C HIS A 493 21.25 -8.51 -19.99
N SER A 494 21.08 -9.28 -21.06
CA SER A 494 19.82 -9.39 -21.80
C SER A 494 18.73 -10.11 -20.99
N LEU A 495 19.02 -11.27 -20.39
CA LEU A 495 18.04 -12.05 -19.62
C LEU A 495 17.57 -11.30 -18.37
N GLN A 496 18.49 -10.63 -17.66
CA GLN A 496 18.14 -9.84 -16.49
C GLN A 496 17.17 -8.70 -16.83
N SER A 497 17.40 -8.00 -17.95
CA SER A 497 16.52 -6.92 -18.41
C SER A 497 15.13 -7.43 -18.81
N ILE A 498 15.04 -8.60 -19.43
CA ILE A 498 13.78 -9.25 -19.82
C ILE A 498 12.97 -9.62 -18.59
N PHE A 499 13.57 -10.25 -17.58
CA PHE A 499 12.86 -10.63 -16.35
C PHE A 499 12.40 -9.40 -15.55
N SER A 500 13.19 -8.32 -15.53
CA SER A 500 12.77 -7.05 -14.93
C SER A 500 11.57 -6.45 -15.65
N ALA A 501 11.55 -6.48 -16.99
CA ALA A 501 10.43 -6.01 -17.80
C ALA A 501 9.16 -6.86 -17.58
N ILE A 502 9.27 -8.19 -17.55
CA ILE A 502 8.14 -9.09 -17.26
C ILE A 502 7.54 -8.77 -15.90
N ASN A 503 8.38 -8.57 -14.87
CA ASN A 503 7.94 -8.20 -13.53
C ASN A 503 7.15 -6.88 -13.54
N GLY A 504 7.73 -5.84 -14.14
CA GLY A 504 7.09 -4.51 -14.24
C GLY A 504 5.76 -4.54 -14.97
N VAL A 505 5.71 -5.17 -16.16
CA VAL A 505 4.48 -5.29 -16.97
C VAL A 505 3.41 -6.10 -16.24
N THR A 506 3.79 -7.19 -15.59
CA THR A 506 2.84 -8.04 -14.85
C THR A 506 2.21 -7.27 -13.69
N LEU A 507 3.03 -6.62 -12.85
CA LEU A 507 2.51 -5.89 -11.68
C LEU A 507 1.69 -4.66 -12.07
N VAL A 508 2.22 -3.80 -12.93
CA VAL A 508 1.54 -2.57 -13.35
C VAL A 508 0.29 -2.90 -14.16
N GLY A 509 0.41 -3.80 -15.13
CA GLY A 509 -0.71 -4.24 -15.97
C GLY A 509 -1.83 -4.87 -15.16
N PHE A 510 -1.50 -5.70 -14.17
CA PHE A 510 -2.50 -6.34 -13.31
C PHE A 510 -3.24 -5.32 -12.42
N TRP A 511 -2.55 -4.34 -11.85
CA TRP A 511 -3.19 -3.32 -11.02
C TRP A 511 -4.04 -2.35 -11.85
N ILE A 512 -3.63 -2.03 -13.08
CA ILE A 512 -4.45 -1.32 -14.05
C ILE A 512 -5.70 -2.15 -14.38
N TYR A 513 -5.54 -3.44 -14.69
CA TYR A 513 -6.65 -4.35 -14.94
C TYR A 513 -7.63 -4.37 -13.76
N LEU A 514 -7.18 -4.53 -12.52
CA LEU A 514 -8.06 -4.51 -11.34
C LEU A 514 -8.80 -3.18 -11.17
N SER A 515 -8.14 -2.06 -11.47
CA SER A 515 -8.73 -0.72 -11.35
C SER A 515 -9.81 -0.49 -12.40
N ILE A 516 -9.51 -0.82 -13.66
CA ILE A 516 -10.43 -0.67 -14.80
C ILE A 516 -11.57 -1.69 -14.72
N SER A 517 -11.27 -2.96 -14.45
CA SER A 517 -12.30 -4.00 -14.30
C SER A 517 -13.27 -3.68 -13.18
N SER A 518 -12.79 -3.21 -12.02
CA SER A 518 -13.68 -2.78 -10.92
C SER A 518 -14.61 -1.64 -11.33
N PHE A 519 -14.12 -0.69 -12.12
CA PHE A 519 -14.94 0.44 -12.60
C PHE A 519 -15.93 0.00 -13.68
N LEU A 520 -15.46 -0.72 -14.70
CA LEU A 520 -16.28 -1.18 -15.82
C LEU A 520 -17.31 -2.22 -15.36
N ILE A 521 -16.94 -3.20 -14.54
CA ILE A 521 -17.86 -4.25 -14.08
C ILE A 521 -18.95 -3.69 -13.16
N ASN A 522 -18.66 -2.65 -12.38
CA ASN A 522 -19.67 -2.04 -11.51
C ASN A 522 -20.59 -1.07 -12.25
N ASN A 523 -20.16 -0.51 -13.39
CA ASN A 523 -20.92 0.48 -14.14
C ASN A 523 -21.53 -0.04 -15.46
N LEU A 524 -21.06 -1.16 -16.00
CA LEU A 524 -21.69 -1.84 -17.13
C LEU A 524 -22.75 -2.79 -16.61
N ILE A 525 -24.01 -2.49 -16.94
CA ILE A 525 -25.11 -3.45 -16.85
C ILE A 525 -24.71 -4.66 -17.68
N SER A 526 -24.37 -5.77 -17.03
CA SER A 526 -24.00 -6.98 -17.75
C SER A 526 -25.14 -7.38 -18.70
N PRO A 527 -24.86 -7.93 -19.89
CA PRO A 527 -25.89 -8.34 -20.85
C PRO A 527 -26.97 -9.25 -20.23
N ASN A 528 -26.58 -10.09 -19.26
CA ASN A 528 -27.50 -10.94 -18.52
C ASN A 528 -28.42 -10.14 -17.59
N MET A 529 -27.89 -9.14 -16.87
CA MET A 529 -28.67 -8.27 -16.00
C MET A 529 -29.59 -7.35 -16.82
N ALA A 530 -29.15 -6.87 -17.99
CA ALA A 530 -30.01 -6.15 -18.94
C ALA A 530 -31.14 -7.04 -19.46
N ARG A 531 -30.86 -8.32 -19.73
CA ARG A 531 -31.85 -9.30 -20.17
C ARG A 531 -32.84 -9.66 -19.06
N GLU A 532 -32.41 -9.75 -17.81
CA GLU A 532 -33.31 -9.95 -16.66
C GLU A 532 -34.16 -8.72 -16.36
N LEU A 533 -33.58 -7.51 -16.41
CA LEU A 533 -34.33 -6.25 -16.31
C LEU A 533 -35.39 -6.14 -17.41
N ARG A 534 -35.06 -6.50 -18.66
CA ARG A 534 -36.05 -6.54 -19.75
C ARG A 534 -37.17 -7.52 -19.45
N LYS A 535 -36.86 -8.73 -18.97
CA LYS A 535 -37.88 -9.72 -18.59
C LYS A 535 -38.76 -9.24 -17.44
N ALA A 536 -38.19 -8.57 -16.44
CA ALA A 536 -38.94 -8.02 -15.31
C ALA A 536 -39.88 -6.88 -15.76
N VAL A 537 -39.38 -5.98 -16.60
CA VAL A 537 -40.18 -4.89 -17.19
C VAL A 537 -41.29 -5.43 -18.09
N GLU A 538 -41.02 -6.46 -18.90
CA GLU A 538 -42.03 -7.15 -19.72
C GLU A 538 -43.08 -7.86 -18.85
N ALA A 539 -42.69 -8.49 -17.75
CA ALA A 539 -43.58 -9.15 -16.81
C ALA A 539 -44.51 -8.14 -16.09
N ASP A 540 -44.00 -6.98 -15.69
CA ASP A 540 -44.80 -5.92 -15.07
C ASP A 540 -45.72 -5.24 -16.08
N ALA A 541 -45.28 -5.05 -17.33
CA ALA A 541 -46.14 -4.58 -18.41
C ALA A 541 -47.31 -5.54 -18.66
N LEU A 542 -47.05 -6.86 -18.63
CA LEU A 542 -48.07 -7.90 -18.76
C LEU A 542 -49.04 -7.94 -17.57
N LYS A 543 -48.56 -7.79 -16.34
CA LYS A 543 -49.43 -7.68 -15.15
C LYS A 543 -50.34 -6.46 -15.22
N ASN A 544 -49.79 -5.30 -15.59
CA ASN A 544 -50.55 -4.06 -15.72
C ASN A 544 -51.58 -4.11 -16.87
N ALA A 545 -51.26 -4.79 -17.97
CA ALA A 545 -52.21 -5.02 -19.06
C ALA A 545 -53.37 -5.95 -18.64
N LYS A 546 -53.09 -7.00 -17.86
CA LYS A 546 -54.13 -7.89 -17.31
C LYS A 546 -55.03 -7.17 -16.29
N ALA A 547 -54.45 -6.34 -15.42
CA ALA A 547 -55.21 -5.54 -14.46
C ALA A 547 -56.12 -4.50 -15.14
N LYS A 548 -55.66 -3.88 -16.25
CA LYS A 548 -56.48 -2.97 -17.06
C LYS A 548 -57.60 -3.69 -17.82
N LYS A 549 -57.38 -4.94 -18.26
CA LYS A 549 -58.42 -5.75 -18.91
C LYS A 549 -59.49 -6.22 -17.93
N SER A 550 -59.12 -6.62 -16.70
CA SER A 550 -60.10 -7.00 -15.69
C SER A 550 -60.97 -5.82 -15.24
N THR A 551 -60.38 -4.63 -15.05
CA THR A 551 -61.16 -3.41 -14.71
C THR A 551 -62.09 -2.96 -15.83
N LYS A 552 -61.74 -3.17 -17.10
CA LYS A 552 -62.65 -2.92 -18.23
C LYS A 552 -63.80 -3.92 -18.31
N SER A 553 -63.57 -5.20 -17.99
CA SER A 553 -64.65 -6.21 -18.02
C SER A 553 -65.63 -6.03 -16.85
N THR A 554 -65.18 -5.59 -15.68
CA THR A 554 -66.08 -5.30 -14.54
C THR A 554 -66.94 -4.05 -14.76
N LYS A 555 -66.47 -3.08 -15.58
CA LYS A 555 -67.23 -1.87 -15.93
C LYS A 555 -68.23 -2.08 -17.08
N ALA A 556 -68.10 -3.15 -17.86
CA ALA A 556 -69.05 -3.51 -18.91
C ALA A 556 -70.15 -4.48 -18.43
N ALA A 557 -69.98 -5.06 -17.22
CA ALA A 557 -70.95 -5.95 -16.58
C ALA A 557 -71.80 -5.26 -15.48
N LYS A 558 -71.55 -3.97 -15.24
CA LYS A 558 -72.43 -3.05 -14.50
C LYS A 558 -73.06 -2.11 -15.51
#